data_AF-A0A7D8UZ24-F1
#
_entry.id   AF-A0A7D8UZ24-F1
#
_cell.length_a   1.000
_cell.length_b   1.000
_cell.length_c   1.000
_cell.angle_alpha   90.00
_cell.angle_beta   90.00
_cell.angle_gamma   90.00
#
_symmetry.space_group_name_H-M   'P 1'
#
loop_
_entity.id
_entity.type
_entity.pdbx_description
1 polymer ?
#
loop_
_entity_poly.entity_id
_entity_poly.type
_entity_poly.pdbx_seq_one_letter_code
_entity_poly.pdbx_strand_id
1 'polypeptide(L)'
;MSSFGSPGGRQINSKPTPPERGSFPLDHDGECKDVMMNYLSCIKKVKGTNEAECRSIAKTYLSCRMDRNLMAKDEFKNLGFGEEKPASTTTKDEKAEEGKKNELRW
;
A
#
# COMPACT_ATOMS: atom_id res chain seq x y z
N MET A 1 28.76 -28.96 35.69
CA MET A 1 29.48 -29.45 34.51
C MET A 1 28.45 -29.79 33.44
N SER A 2 28.48 -29.04 32.32
CA SER A 2 28.03 -29.39 30.94
C SER A 2 26.58 -29.91 30.76
N SER A 3 25.70 -29.39 29.89
CA SER A 3 25.87 -28.73 28.60
C SER A 3 24.55 -28.04 28.19
N PHE A 4 24.48 -26.71 28.34
CA PHE A 4 23.42 -25.86 27.79
C PHE A 4 23.97 -25.27 26.48
N GLY A 5 23.93 -26.04 25.39
CA GLY A 5 24.65 -25.65 24.17
C GLY A 5 24.53 -26.59 22.99
N SER A 6 23.35 -27.17 22.74
CA SER A 6 23.12 -27.85 21.45
C SER A 6 22.45 -26.89 20.47
N PRO A 7 23.17 -26.39 19.43
CA PRO A 7 22.59 -25.56 18.38
C PRO A 7 21.84 -26.49 17.42
N GLY A 8 20.60 -26.81 17.79
CA GLY A 8 19.72 -27.68 17.02
C GLY A 8 18.29 -27.20 17.14
N GLY A 9 18.07 -25.89 17.05
CA GLY A 9 16.76 -25.26 16.97
C GLY A 9 16.06 -25.68 15.68
N ARG A 10 15.51 -26.89 15.68
CA ARG A 10 14.63 -27.42 14.65
C ARG A 10 13.44 -26.47 14.62
N GLN A 11 13.45 -25.51 13.69
CA GLN A 11 12.29 -24.69 13.41
C GLN A 11 11.17 -25.67 13.09
N ILE A 12 10.25 -25.85 14.04
CA ILE A 12 9.02 -26.57 13.77
C ILE A 12 8.41 -25.83 12.58
N ASN A 13 8.38 -26.48 11.43
CA ASN A 13 7.64 -26.04 10.26
C ASN A 13 6.14 -26.24 10.56
N SER A 14 5.66 -25.66 11.65
CA SER A 14 4.24 -25.42 11.84
C SER A 14 3.90 -24.34 10.83
N LYS A 15 3.14 -24.73 9.80
CA LYS A 15 2.39 -23.75 9.03
C LYS A 15 1.48 -23.10 10.08
N PRO A 16 1.66 -21.82 10.42
CA PRO A 16 0.75 -21.19 11.37
C PRO A 16 -0.65 -21.31 10.76
N THR A 17 -1.56 -21.91 11.51
CA THR A 17 -2.97 -21.91 11.14
C THR A 17 -3.46 -20.46 11.23
N PRO A 18 -4.08 -19.91 10.17
CA PRO A 18 -4.77 -18.63 10.28
C PRO A 18 -5.77 -18.72 11.46
N PRO A 19 -5.86 -17.74 12.38
CA PRO A 19 -5.44 -16.33 12.30
C PRO A 19 -4.17 -15.96 13.08
N GLU A 20 -3.32 -16.91 13.50
CA GLU A 20 -2.17 -16.62 14.39
C GLU A 20 -1.10 -15.68 13.82
N ARG A 21 -1.08 -15.45 12.50
CA ARG A 21 -0.22 -14.43 11.87
C ARG A 21 -0.95 -13.21 11.33
N GLY A 22 -2.25 -13.09 11.61
CA GLY A 22 -3.10 -12.04 11.06
C GLY A 22 -3.18 -12.14 9.54
N SER A 23 -4.32 -12.58 9.01
CA SER A 23 -4.79 -12.02 7.75
C SER A 23 -5.13 -10.57 8.06
N PHE A 24 -4.11 -9.70 8.14
CA PHE A 24 -4.32 -8.32 8.52
C PHE A 24 -5.32 -7.75 7.51
N PRO A 25 -6.42 -7.14 7.97
CA PRO A 25 -7.57 -6.76 7.15
C PRO A 25 -7.25 -5.55 6.25
N LEU A 26 -6.21 -5.65 5.41
CA LEU A 26 -5.89 -4.71 4.34
C LEU A 26 -6.89 -4.79 3.17
N ASP A 27 -7.71 -5.83 3.15
CA ASP A 27 -8.82 -6.05 2.23
C ASP A 27 -10.06 -6.38 3.07
N HIS A 28 -10.69 -5.33 3.59
CA HIS A 28 -11.87 -5.39 4.44
C HIS A 28 -13.05 -6.10 3.73
N ASP A 29 -13.27 -5.79 2.45
CA ASP A 29 -14.35 -6.38 1.62
C ASP A 29 -14.01 -6.43 0.12
N GLY A 30 -12.74 -6.18 -0.26
CA GLY A 30 -12.34 -6.11 -1.67
C GLY A 30 -12.88 -4.89 -2.42
N GLU A 31 -13.07 -3.76 -1.75
CA GLU A 31 -13.66 -2.52 -2.33
C GLU A 31 -12.92 -1.99 -3.57
N CYS A 32 -11.62 -2.24 -3.69
CA CYS A 32 -10.79 -1.80 -4.82
C CYS A 32 -10.43 -2.95 -5.79
N LYS A 33 -11.10 -4.11 -5.67
CA LYS A 33 -10.78 -5.32 -6.43
C LYS A 33 -10.99 -5.15 -7.93
N ASP A 34 -12.00 -4.41 -8.36
CA ASP A 34 -12.28 -4.20 -9.80
C ASP A 34 -11.11 -3.47 -10.50
N VAL A 35 -10.60 -2.41 -9.86
CA VAL A 35 -9.45 -1.66 -10.38
C VAL A 35 -8.17 -2.50 -10.34
N MET A 36 -8.00 -3.32 -9.29
CA MET A 36 -6.90 -4.27 -9.20
C MET A 36 -6.91 -5.28 -10.37
N MET A 37 -8.07 -5.86 -10.68
CA MET A 37 -8.20 -6.80 -11.79
C MET A 37 -7.89 -6.15 -13.14
N ASN A 38 -8.32 -4.90 -13.34
CA ASN A 38 -7.97 -4.13 -14.52
C ASN A 38 -6.47 -3.90 -14.64
N TYR A 39 -5.80 -3.53 -13.54
CA TYR A 39 -4.34 -3.38 -13.51
C TYR A 39 -3.61 -4.68 -13.86
N LEU A 40 -4.00 -5.79 -13.23
CA LEU A 40 -3.41 -7.10 -13.50
C LEU A 40 -3.64 -7.53 -14.95
N SER A 41 -4.82 -7.24 -15.52
CA SER A 41 -5.11 -7.49 -16.93
C SER A 41 -4.20 -6.68 -17.84
N CYS A 42 -3.93 -5.42 -17.49
CA CYS A 42 -3.05 -4.53 -18.24
C CYS A 42 -1.62 -5.06 -18.25
N ILE A 43 -1.05 -5.32 -17.06
CA ILE A 43 0.30 -5.87 -16.90
C ILE A 43 0.47 -7.19 -17.66
N LYS A 44 -0.54 -8.06 -17.64
CA LYS A 44 -0.53 -9.32 -18.38
C LYS A 44 -0.49 -9.10 -19.90
N LYS A 45 -1.21 -8.09 -20.42
CA LYS A 45 -1.20 -7.75 -21.86
C LYS A 45 0.15 -7.22 -22.31
N VAL A 46 0.77 -6.33 -21.52
CA VAL A 46 2.07 -5.73 -21.83
C VAL A 46 3.25 -6.61 -21.42
N LYS A 47 3.02 -7.90 -21.11
CA LYS A 47 4.06 -8.89 -20.74
C LYS A 47 4.95 -8.43 -19.58
N GLY A 48 4.40 -7.68 -18.63
CA GLY A 48 5.15 -7.19 -17.46
C GLY A 48 5.93 -5.90 -17.68
N THR A 49 5.81 -5.22 -18.83
CA THR A 49 6.40 -3.89 -19.00
C THR A 49 5.60 -2.83 -18.25
N ASN A 50 6.28 -1.80 -17.75
CA ASN A 50 5.64 -0.67 -17.06
C ASN A 50 5.18 0.38 -18.10
N GLU A 51 4.14 0.05 -18.85
CA GLU A 51 3.55 0.97 -19.83
C GLU A 51 2.79 2.10 -19.13
N ALA A 52 2.77 3.30 -19.73
CA ALA A 52 2.08 4.47 -19.19
C ALA A 52 0.58 4.20 -18.92
N GLU A 53 -0.06 3.39 -19.77
CA GLU A 53 -1.45 2.96 -19.60
C GLU A 53 -1.64 2.18 -18.30
N CYS A 54 -0.82 1.17 -18.02
CA CYS A 54 -0.93 0.39 -16.78
C CYS A 54 -0.58 1.22 -15.55
N ARG A 55 0.31 2.20 -15.70
CA ARG A 55 0.68 3.14 -14.64
C ARG A 55 -0.51 4.02 -14.24
N SER A 56 -1.33 4.46 -15.19
CA SER A 56 -2.56 5.22 -14.89
C SER A 56 -3.57 4.39 -14.08
N ILE A 57 -3.70 3.10 -14.38
CA ILE A 57 -4.59 2.18 -13.64
C ILE A 57 -4.04 1.91 -12.24
N ALA A 58 -2.72 1.75 -12.10
CA ALA A 58 -2.07 1.59 -10.79
C ALA A 58 -2.27 2.81 -9.88
N LYS A 59 -2.23 4.03 -10.45
CA LYS A 59 -2.52 5.27 -9.70
C LYS A 59 -3.95 5.27 -9.14
N THR A 60 -4.92 4.85 -9.96
CA THR A 60 -6.33 4.74 -9.58
C THR A 60 -6.56 3.66 -8.52
N TYR A 61 -5.82 2.55 -8.61
CA TYR A 61 -5.89 1.49 -7.60
C TYR A 61 -5.41 1.99 -6.23
N LEU A 62 -4.29 2.71 -6.21
CA LEU A 62 -3.74 3.27 -4.98
C LEU A 62 -4.59 4.40 -4.41
N SER A 63 -5.20 5.24 -5.26
CA SER A 63 -6.15 6.26 -4.78
C SER A 63 -7.35 5.62 -4.09
N CYS A 64 -7.93 4.58 -4.68
CA CYS A 64 -9.04 3.85 -4.08
C CYS A 64 -8.69 3.34 -2.66
N ARG A 65 -7.47 2.80 -2.48
CA ARG A 65 -7.04 2.31 -1.15
C ARG A 65 -6.86 3.44 -0.13
N MET A 66 -6.37 4.61 -0.57
CA MET A 66 -6.24 5.78 0.28
C MET A 66 -7.60 6.39 0.67
N ASP A 67 -8.55 6.43 -0.26
CA ASP A 67 -9.89 6.98 -0.04
C ASP A 67 -10.72 6.12 0.91
N ARG A 68 -10.55 4.79 0.83
CA ARG A 68 -11.22 3.83 1.71
C ARG A 68 -10.50 3.57 3.03
N ASN A 69 -9.46 4.35 3.34
CA ASN A 69 -8.60 4.15 4.53
C ASN A 69 -8.03 2.72 4.64
N LEU A 70 -7.86 2.02 3.50
CA LEU A 70 -7.20 0.70 3.41
C LEU A 70 -5.67 0.84 3.36
N MET A 71 -5.17 2.07 3.20
CA MET A 71 -3.77 2.45 3.20
C MET A 71 -3.63 3.87 3.75
N ALA A 72 -2.49 4.18 4.38
CA ALA A 72 -2.16 5.54 4.75
C ALA A 72 -2.11 6.43 3.50
N LYS A 73 -2.59 7.67 3.62
CA LYS A 73 -2.48 8.66 2.55
C LYS A 73 -1.02 9.05 2.39
N ASP A 74 -0.48 8.84 1.20
CA ASP A 74 0.88 9.20 0.84
C ASP A 74 0.87 9.92 -0.51
N GLU A 75 1.92 10.70 -0.78
CA GLU A 75 2.07 11.37 -2.06
C GLU A 75 2.44 10.38 -3.15
N PHE A 76 1.81 10.51 -4.32
CA PHE A 76 2.09 9.66 -5.48
C PHE A 76 3.57 9.67 -5.92
N LYS A 77 4.32 10.73 -5.59
CA LYS A 77 5.77 10.82 -5.84
C LYS A 77 6.55 9.77 -5.06
N ASN A 78 6.18 9.54 -3.80
CA ASN A 78 6.80 8.54 -2.91
C ASN A 78 6.43 7.11 -3.33
N LEU A 79 5.24 6.95 -3.93
CA LEU A 79 4.75 5.68 -4.47
C LEU A 79 5.30 5.34 -5.87
N GLY A 80 6.31 6.09 -6.34
CA GLY A 80 6.95 5.83 -7.64
C GLY A 80 6.19 6.35 -8.85
N PHE A 81 5.18 7.22 -8.66
CA PHE A 81 4.55 7.99 -9.74
C PHE A 81 5.12 9.41 -9.83
N GLY A 82 6.33 9.63 -9.30
CA GLY A 82 7.07 10.86 -9.49
C GLY A 82 7.30 11.11 -10.98
N GLU A 83 6.89 12.29 -11.45
CA GLU A 83 7.10 12.72 -12.82
C GLU A 83 8.59 12.71 -13.16
N GLU A 84 8.93 12.07 -14.28
CA GLU A 84 10.02 12.56 -15.12
C GLU A 84 9.59 13.96 -15.62
N LYS A 85 9.93 15.00 -14.84
CA LYS A 85 9.56 16.42 -15.06
C LYS A 85 9.86 16.92 -16.50
N PRO A 86 9.29 18.08 -16.93
CA PRO A 86 7.98 18.67 -16.56
C PRO A 86 7.24 19.39 -17.74
N ALA A 87 5.90 19.44 -17.69
CA ALA A 87 5.12 20.55 -18.29
C ALA A 87 3.71 20.67 -17.66
N SER A 88 3.55 21.69 -16.81
CA SER A 88 2.33 22.45 -16.49
C SER A 88 0.94 21.79 -16.66
N THR A 89 0.20 21.64 -15.55
CA THR A 89 -0.84 22.62 -15.17
C THR A 89 -1.34 22.39 -13.75
N THR A 90 -1.36 23.50 -13.03
CA THR A 90 -1.95 23.79 -11.73
C THR A 90 -3.48 23.64 -11.75
N THR A 91 -4.04 22.82 -10.87
CA THR A 91 -5.31 23.03 -10.16
C THR A 91 -5.17 22.27 -8.83
N LYS A 92 -4.70 22.92 -7.77
CA LYS A 92 -5.56 23.51 -6.72
C LYS A 92 -6.83 22.71 -6.49
N ASP A 93 -6.77 21.79 -5.53
CA ASP A 93 -7.80 21.75 -4.49
C ASP A 93 -7.09 21.74 -3.14
N GLU A 94 -7.44 22.76 -2.38
CA GLU A 94 -6.80 23.29 -1.20
C GLU A 94 -7.72 22.96 -0.02
N LYS A 95 -7.24 22.18 0.95
CA LYS A 95 -7.62 22.25 2.39
C LYS A 95 -6.77 21.28 3.22
N ALA A 96 -5.47 21.57 3.31
CA ALA A 96 -4.83 21.70 4.63
C ALA A 96 -4.93 23.20 4.95
N GLU A 97 -5.12 23.70 6.15
CA GLU A 97 -4.59 23.32 7.45
C GLU A 97 -5.28 24.27 8.46
N GLU A 98 -5.59 23.82 9.66
CA GLU A 98 -5.53 24.76 10.80
C GLU A 98 -5.16 23.98 12.06
N GLY A 99 -3.86 23.87 12.29
CA GLY A 99 -3.30 23.60 13.60
C GLY A 99 -2.90 24.91 14.29
N LYS A 100 -3.59 25.27 15.39
CA LYS A 100 -2.93 25.85 16.58
C LYS A 100 -3.85 25.95 17.80
N LYS A 101 -3.34 25.34 18.89
CA LYS A 101 -3.52 25.70 20.31
C LYS A 101 -4.91 25.55 20.94
N ASN A 102 -5.06 24.48 21.72
CA ASN A 102 -5.49 24.59 23.12
C ASN A 102 -4.99 23.33 23.85
N GLU A 103 -3.90 23.41 24.61
CA GLU A 103 -3.89 23.61 26.06
C GLU A 103 -4.47 22.41 26.84
N LEU A 104 -3.69 21.95 27.81
CA LEU A 104 -3.95 20.88 28.78
C LEU A 104 -5.43 20.78 29.23
N ARG A 105 -5.95 19.56 29.35
CA ARG A 105 -6.79 19.15 30.51
C ARG A 105 -7.05 17.64 30.58
N TRP A 106 -6.51 17.06 31.66
CA TRP A 106 -6.77 15.79 32.36
C TRP A 106 -6.70 14.48 31.57
#